data_AF-A0A930SK90-F1
#
_entry.id   AF-A0A930SK90-F1
#
_cell.length_a   1.000
_cell.length_b   1.000
_cell.length_c   1.000
_cell.angle_alpha   90.00
_cell.angle_beta   90.00
_cell.angle_gamma   90.00
#
_symmetry.space_group_name_H-M   'P 1'
#
loop_
_entity.id
_entity.type
_entity.pdbx_description
1 polymer ?
#
loop_
_entity_poly.entity_id
_entity_poly.type
_entity_poly.pdbx_seq_one_letter_code
_entity_poly.pdbx_strand_id
1 'polypeptide(L)'
;MLFKILIIVHTLGATVWTGGHLVLAVTVLPQALRNCDPDRIHQFEEHFESFGLAALLLQVITGLWLTWLYFPGLQNFWAFDSFLSRYILIKLGLLVATLSLAIHARFFIIPNLTKKKLSALAY
;
A
#
# COMPACT_ATOMS: atom_id res chain seq x y z
N MET A 1 6.76 -24.13 11.23
CA MET A 1 6.74 -23.95 9.77
C MET A 1 5.75 -22.87 9.33
N LEU A 2 4.51 -22.88 9.82
CA LEU A 2 3.48 -21.88 9.50
C LEU A 2 3.95 -20.42 9.63
N PHE A 3 4.58 -20.06 10.75
CA PHE A 3 5.08 -18.69 10.98
C PHE A 3 6.05 -18.21 9.88
N LYS A 4 6.97 -19.07 9.44
CA LYS A 4 7.93 -18.74 8.38
C LYS A 4 7.22 -18.52 7.04
N ILE A 5 6.23 -19.36 6.73
CA ILE A 5 5.41 -19.23 5.52
C ILE A 5 4.63 -17.91 5.55
N LEU A 6 4.02 -17.56 6.68
CA LEU A 6 3.32 -16.29 6.84
C LEU A 6 4.24 -15.09 6.59
N ILE A 7 5.47 -15.09 7.11
CA ILE A 7 6.44 -14.03 6.84
C ILE A 7 6.77 -13.95 5.35
N ILE A 8 7.01 -15.08 4.68
CA ILE A 8 7.33 -15.11 3.25
C ILE A 8 6.16 -14.52 2.45
N VAL A 9 4.94 -14.99 2.68
CA VAL A 9 3.75 -14.52 1.98
C VAL A 9 3.47 -13.04 2.27
N HIS A 10 3.62 -12.60 3.52
CA HIS A 10 3.50 -11.20 3.90
C HIS A 10 4.49 -10.32 3.16
N THR A 11 5.75 -10.75 3.10
CA THR A 11 6.83 -10.00 2.44
C THR A 11 6.63 -9.95 0.93
N LEU A 12 6.17 -11.04 0.31
CA LEU A 12 5.82 -11.06 -1.11
C LEU A 12 4.68 -10.07 -1.41
N GLY A 13 3.58 -10.11 -0.65
CA GLY A 13 2.49 -9.14 -0.81
C GLY A 13 2.95 -7.69 -0.63
N ALA A 14 3.78 -7.43 0.39
CA ALA A 14 4.34 -6.11 0.63
C ALA A 14 5.22 -5.64 -0.54
N THR A 15 6.16 -6.47 -1.00
CA THR A 15 7.09 -6.11 -2.09
C THR A 15 6.39 -5.90 -3.42
N VAL A 16 5.36 -6.68 -3.75
CA VAL A 16 4.54 -6.46 -4.94
C VAL A 16 3.84 -5.10 -4.86
N TRP A 17 3.15 -4.83 -3.75
CA TRP A 17 2.40 -3.58 -3.58
C TRP A 17 3.33 -2.36 -3.58
N THR A 18 4.40 -2.37 -2.77
CA THR A 18 5.37 -1.27 -2.73
C THR A 18 6.12 -1.12 -4.05
N GLY A 19 6.44 -2.23 -4.71
CA GLY A 19 7.18 -2.25 -5.97
C GLY A 19 6.38 -1.61 -7.10
N GLY A 20 5.08 -1.90 -7.20
CA GLY A 20 4.20 -1.23 -8.16
C GLY A 20 4.11 0.28 -7.94
N HIS A 21 3.92 0.71 -6.70
CA HIS A 21 3.91 2.15 -6.37
C HIS A 21 5.26 2.83 -6.61
N LEU A 22 6.36 2.13 -6.36
CA LEU A 22 7.70 2.62 -6.68
C LEU A 22 7.85 2.82 -8.18
N VAL A 23 7.47 1.83 -8.99
CA VAL A 23 7.47 1.95 -10.46
C VAL A 23 6.58 3.10 -10.92
N LEU A 24 5.36 3.23 -10.39
CA LEU A 24 4.47 4.35 -10.68
C LEU A 24 5.15 5.69 -10.39
N ALA A 25 5.73 5.86 -9.20
CA ALA A 25 6.31 7.11 -8.74
C ALA A 25 7.59 7.51 -9.48
N VAL A 26 8.47 6.54 -9.79
CA VAL A 26 9.82 6.84 -10.33
C VAL A 26 9.92 6.68 -11.85
N THR A 27 9.01 5.95 -12.48
CA THR A 27 9.05 5.72 -13.94
C THR A 27 7.81 6.26 -14.65
N VAL A 28 6.60 5.86 -14.26
CA VAL A 28 5.36 6.17 -14.99
C VAL A 28 4.97 7.64 -14.80
N LEU A 29 4.90 8.12 -13.56
CA LEU A 29 4.49 9.48 -13.23
C LEU A 29 5.45 10.55 -13.83
N PRO A 30 6.79 10.44 -13.70
CA PRO A 30 7.69 11.43 -14.30
C PRO A 30 7.56 11.49 -15.82
N GLN A 31 7.34 10.33 -16.45
CA GLN A 31 7.13 10.24 -17.88
C GLN A 31 5.78 10.81 -18.32
N ALA A 32 4.71 10.56 -17.57
CA ALA A 32 3.40 11.15 -17.80
C ALA A 32 3.47 12.68 -17.72
N LEU A 33 4.14 13.21 -16.69
CA LEU A 33 4.33 14.66 -16.49
C LEU A 33 5.12 15.29 -17.63
N ARG A 34 6.27 14.71 -18.01
CA ARG A 34 7.12 15.25 -19.07
C ARG A 34 6.41 15.32 -20.42
N ASN A 35 5.54 14.36 -20.71
CA ASN A 35 4.83 14.26 -21.98
C ASN A 35 3.40 14.83 -21.93
N CYS A 36 2.97 15.37 -20.78
CA CYS A 36 1.58 15.81 -20.53
C CYS A 36 0.55 14.74 -20.94
N ASP A 37 0.84 13.49 -20.59
CA ASP A 37 0.16 12.29 -21.07
C ASP A 37 -0.43 11.50 -19.89
N PRO A 38 -1.67 11.82 -19.45
CA PRO A 38 -2.33 11.13 -18.34
C PRO A 38 -2.66 9.67 -18.64
N ASP A 39 -2.76 9.28 -19.92
CA ASP A 39 -3.15 7.93 -20.33
C ASP A 39 -2.11 6.89 -19.88
N ARG A 40 -0.85 7.30 -19.70
CA ARG A 40 0.20 6.44 -19.12
C ARG A 40 -0.11 5.98 -17.70
N ILE A 41 -0.73 6.84 -16.89
CA ILE A 41 -1.13 6.50 -15.52
C ILE A 41 -2.34 5.56 -15.58
N HIS A 42 -3.33 5.87 -16.42
CA HIS A 42 -4.50 5.01 -16.60
C HIS A 42 -4.13 3.61 -17.07
N GLN A 43 -3.22 3.49 -18.05
CA GLN A 43 -2.73 2.20 -18.52
C GLN A 43 -2.00 1.43 -17.42
N PHE A 44 -1.14 2.08 -16.63
CA PHE A 44 -0.49 1.41 -15.52
C PHE A 44 -1.51 0.89 -14.50
N GLU A 45 -2.48 1.72 -14.13
CA GLU A 45 -3.51 1.35 -13.16
C GLU A 45 -4.40 0.23 -13.66
N GLU A 46 -4.88 0.29 -14.91
CA GLU A 46 -5.74 -0.74 -15.50
C GLU A 46 -5.11 -2.14 -15.41
N HIS A 47 -3.79 -2.24 -15.60
CA HIS A 47 -3.07 -3.52 -15.54
C HIS A 47 -2.64 -3.90 -14.11
N PHE A 48 -2.22 -2.94 -13.29
CA PHE A 48 -1.63 -3.22 -11.98
C PHE A 48 -2.65 -3.26 -10.85
N GLU A 49 -3.78 -2.55 -10.95
CA GLU A 49 -4.69 -2.30 -9.83
C GLU A 49 -5.19 -3.59 -9.17
N SER A 50 -5.74 -4.51 -9.96
CA SER A 50 -6.29 -5.77 -9.44
C SER A 50 -5.22 -6.57 -8.70
N PHE A 51 -4.01 -6.63 -9.27
CA PHE A 51 -2.88 -7.32 -8.66
C PHE A 51 -2.37 -6.61 -7.40
N GLY A 52 -2.29 -5.29 -7.43
CA GLY A 52 -1.90 -4.45 -6.30
C GLY A 52 -2.88 -4.54 -5.13
N LEU A 53 -4.19 -4.57 -5.39
CA LEU A 53 -5.23 -4.76 -4.38
C LEU A 53 -5.19 -6.17 -3.78
N ALA A 54 -4.99 -7.19 -4.60
CA ALA A 54 -4.81 -8.56 -4.11
C ALA A 54 -3.57 -8.67 -3.20
N ALA A 55 -2.45 -8.06 -3.60
CA ALA A 55 -1.23 -8.01 -2.80
C ALA A 55 -1.43 -7.24 -1.49
N LEU A 56 -2.15 -6.11 -1.53
CA LEU A 56 -2.51 -5.31 -0.36
C LEU A 56 -3.37 -6.11 0.64
N LEU A 57 -4.41 -6.77 0.15
CA LEU A 57 -5.29 -7.61 0.98
C LEU A 57 -4.51 -8.76 1.61
N LEU A 58 -3.65 -9.42 0.83
CA LEU A 58 -2.79 -10.50 1.32
C LEU A 58 -1.86 -10.03 2.44
N GLN A 59 -1.20 -8.88 2.28
CA GLN A 59 -0.32 -8.34 3.33
C GLN A 59 -1.09 -7.92 4.58
N VAL A 60 -2.33 -7.39 4.45
CA VAL A 60 -3.16 -7.01 5.60
C VAL A 60 -3.53 -8.26 6.40
N ILE A 61 -4.07 -9.29 5.75
CA ILE A 61 -4.49 -10.53 6.41
C ILE A 61 -3.30 -11.20 7.10
N THR A 62 -2.19 -11.37 6.39
CA THR A 62 -0.99 -12.00 6.96
C THR A 62 -0.36 -11.16 8.06
N GLY A 63 -0.41 -9.82 7.97
CA GLY A 63 0.11 -8.92 9.01
C GLY A 63 -0.71 -8.95 10.30
N LEU A 64 -2.05 -8.99 10.18
CA LEU A 64 -2.94 -9.16 11.33
C LEU A 64 -2.77 -10.53 11.97
N TRP A 65 -2.58 -11.58 11.16
CA TRP A 65 -2.29 -12.93 11.68
C TRP A 65 -0.95 -12.98 12.42
N LEU A 66 0.11 -12.39 11.85
CA LEU A 66 1.40 -12.28 12.54
C LEU A 66 1.27 -11.52 13.87
N THR A 67 0.47 -10.45 13.91
CA THR A 67 0.18 -9.71 15.14
C THR A 67 -0.49 -10.60 16.18
N TRP A 68 -1.47 -11.41 15.78
CA TRP A 68 -2.14 -12.37 16.65
C TRP A 68 -1.19 -13.46 17.19
N LEU A 69 -0.21 -13.89 16.38
CA LEU A 69 0.80 -14.85 16.82
C LEU A 69 1.78 -14.25 17.84
N TYR A 70 2.12 -12.97 17.70
CA TYR A 70 2.96 -12.26 18.68
C TYR A 70 2.20 -11.87 19.96
N PHE A 71 0.91 -11.53 19.84
CA PHE A 71 0.04 -11.10 20.93
C PHE A 71 -1.28 -11.89 20.92
N PRO A 72 -1.29 -13.16 21.38
CA PRO A 72 -2.50 -13.97 21.43
C PRO A 72 -3.59 -13.28 22.28
N GLY A 73 -4.79 -13.14 21.72
CA GLY A 73 -5.90 -12.45 22.40
C GLY A 73 -5.68 -10.94 22.61
N LEU A 74 -4.73 -10.32 21.89
CA LEU A 74 -4.32 -8.91 22.06
C LEU A 74 -3.87 -8.55 23.48
N GLN A 75 -3.50 -9.55 24.29
CA GLN A 75 -2.98 -9.34 25.63
C GLN A 75 -1.72 -8.48 25.56
N ASN A 76 -1.66 -7.41 26.35
CA ASN A 76 -0.56 -6.43 26.39
C ASN A 76 -0.28 -5.69 25.05
N PHE A 77 -1.05 -5.95 23.99
CA PHE A 77 -0.90 -5.24 22.72
C PHE A 77 -1.22 -3.75 22.89
N TRP A 78 -2.28 -3.44 23.64
CA TRP A 78 -2.74 -2.08 23.92
C TRP A 78 -2.02 -1.41 25.09
N ALA A 79 -1.15 -2.14 25.80
CA ALA A 79 -0.45 -1.60 26.96
C ALA A 79 0.75 -0.72 26.56
N PHE A 80 1.21 -0.78 25.30
CA PHE A 80 2.39 -0.05 24.78
C PHE A 80 3.70 -0.34 25.52
N ASP A 81 3.74 -1.37 26.35
CA ASP A 81 4.87 -1.70 27.22
C ASP A 81 6.06 -2.33 26.48
N SER A 82 5.87 -2.75 25.23
CA SER A 82 6.94 -3.32 24.41
C SER A 82 7.20 -2.52 23.14
N PHE A 83 8.48 -2.44 22.75
CA PHE A 83 8.89 -1.88 21.46
C PHE A 83 8.15 -2.53 20.29
N LEU A 84 7.92 -3.85 20.36
CA LEU A 84 7.21 -4.60 19.33
C LEU A 84 5.76 -4.14 19.17
N SER A 85 4.99 -4.01 20.26
CA SER A 85 3.62 -3.49 20.21
C SER A 85 3.58 -2.09 19.60
N ARG A 86 4.49 -1.20 20.03
CA ARG A 86 4.58 0.17 19.50
C ARG A 86 4.87 0.18 18.00
N TYR A 87 5.79 -0.65 17.52
CA TYR A 87 6.09 -0.74 16.08
C TYR A 87 4.93 -1.28 15.25
N ILE A 88 4.19 -2.28 15.76
CA ILE A 88 3.01 -2.80 15.08
C ILE A 88 1.92 -1.72 15.01
N LEU A 89 1.68 -0.98 16.10
CA LEU A 89 0.69 0.10 16.12
C LEU A 89 1.05 1.23 15.15
N ILE A 90 2.31 1.65 15.12
CA ILE A 90 2.79 2.62 14.12
C ILE A 90 2.56 2.08 12.71
N LYS A 91 2.91 0.81 12.44
CA LYS A 91 2.69 0.17 11.13
C LYS A 91 1.22 0.15 10.73
N LEU A 92 0.32 -0.16 11.65
CA LEU A 92 -1.13 -0.16 11.40
C LEU A 92 -1.66 1.26 11.17
N GLY A 93 -1.18 2.25 11.92
CA GLY A 93 -1.51 3.66 11.69
C GLY A 93 -1.06 4.15 10.30
N LEU A 94 0.16 3.80 9.90
CA LEU A 94 0.67 4.08 8.55
C LEU A 94 -0.12 3.37 7.47
N LEU A 95 -0.55 2.12 7.70
CA LEU A 95 -1.41 1.39 6.78
C LEU A 95 -2.76 2.09 6.61
N VAL A 96 -3.41 2.52 7.70
CA VAL A 96 -4.66 3.28 7.62
C VAL A 96 -4.47 4.58 6.85
N ALA A 97 -3.43 5.36 7.17
CA ALA A 97 -3.12 6.59 6.45
C ALA A 97 -2.92 6.34 4.94
N THR A 98 -2.18 5.28 4.59
CA THR A 98 -1.94 4.87 3.21
C THR A 98 -3.24 4.48 2.50
N LEU A 99 -4.11 3.71 3.14
CA LEU A 99 -5.41 3.34 2.59
C LEU A 99 -6.31 4.57 2.38
N SER A 100 -6.33 5.50 3.34
CA SER A 100 -7.07 6.77 3.21
C SER A 100 -6.58 7.58 2.01
N LEU A 101 -5.25 7.70 1.83
CA LEU A 101 -4.66 8.38 0.67
C LEU A 101 -4.99 7.66 -0.64
N ALA A 102 -4.94 6.32 -0.66
CA ALA A 102 -5.28 5.53 -1.85
C ALA A 102 -6.75 5.68 -2.24
N ILE A 103 -7.66 5.65 -1.27
CA ILE A 103 -9.10 5.90 -1.48
C ILE A 103 -9.31 7.31 -2.02
N HIS A 104 -8.67 8.31 -1.40
CA HIS A 104 -8.75 9.69 -1.87
C HIS A 104 -8.26 9.84 -3.33
N ALA A 105 -7.09 9.28 -3.64
CA ALA A 105 -6.55 9.30 -5.00
C ALA A 105 -7.50 8.63 -5.99
N ARG A 106 -8.02 7.45 -5.65
CA ARG A 106 -8.84 6.64 -6.55
C ARG A 106 -10.20 7.24 -6.86
N PHE A 107 -10.87 7.84 -5.89
CA PHE A 107 -12.22 8.36 -6.10
C PHE A 107 -12.25 9.83 -6.51
N PHE A 108 -11.23 10.61 -6.14
CA PHE A 108 -11.25 12.06 -6.35
C PHE A 108 -10.23 12.54 -7.39
N ILE A 109 -9.02 11.98 -7.40
CA ILE A 109 -7.92 12.46 -8.26
C ILE A 109 -7.94 11.77 -9.61
N ILE A 110 -7.79 10.44 -9.62
CA ILE A 110 -7.64 9.61 -10.82
C ILE A 110 -8.82 9.76 -11.81
N PRO A 111 -10.10 9.73 -11.40
CA PRO A 111 -11.21 9.86 -12.35
C PRO A 111 -11.29 11.23 -13.02
N ASN A 112 -10.65 12.24 -12.41
CA ASN A 112 -10.62 13.62 -12.87
C ASN A 112 -9.26 14.00 -13.50
N LEU A 113 -8.40 13.01 -13.78
CA LEU A 113 -7.11 13.26 -14.38
C LEU A 113 -7.27 13.82 -15.79
N THR A 114 -6.61 14.94 -16.05
CA THR A 114 -6.56 15.58 -17.37
C THR A 114 -5.17 16.15 -17.54
N LYS A 115 -4.78 16.50 -18.78
CA LYS A 115 -3.48 17.14 -19.06
C LYS A 115 -3.19 18.35 -18.15
N LYS A 116 -4.23 19.12 -17.79
CA LYS A 116 -4.12 20.30 -16.92
C LYS A 116 -4.05 19.98 -15.42
N LYS A 117 -4.58 18.83 -15.00
CA LYS A 117 -4.64 18.39 -13.59
C LYS A 117 -3.60 17.32 -13.25
N LEU A 118 -2.76 16.95 -14.22
CA LEU A 118 -1.76 15.88 -14.06
C LEU A 118 -0.77 16.14 -12.93
N SER A 119 -0.41 17.40 -12.68
CA SER A 119 0.44 17.79 -11.56
C SER A 119 -0.18 17.55 -10.19
N ALA A 120 -1.52 17.39 -10.09
CA ALA A 120 -2.18 17.09 -8.81
C ALA A 120 -1.81 15.71 -8.25
N LEU A 121 -1.22 14.83 -9.06
CA LEU A 121 -0.67 13.54 -8.62
C LEU A 121 0.78 13.67 -8.09
N ALA A 122 1.42 14.83 -8.24
CA ALA A 122 2.82 15.06 -7.91
C ALA A 122 3.03 15.88 -6.62
N TYR A 123 1.96 16.37 -6.00
CA TYR A 123 1.98 17.23 -4.80
C TYR A 123 1.06 16.72 -3.71
#